data_AF-A0A3N9UTV7-F1
#
_entry.id   AF-A0A3N9UTV7-F1
#
_cell.length_a   1.000
_cell.length_b   1.000
_cell.length_c   1.000
_cell.angle_alpha   90.00
_cell.angle_beta   90.00
_cell.angle_gamma   90.00
#
_symmetry.space_group_name_H-M   'P 1'
#
loop_
_entity.id
_entity.type
_entity.pdbx_description
1 polymer ?
#
loop_
_entity_poly.entity_id
_entity_poly.type
_entity_poly.pdbx_seq_one_letter_code
_entity_poly.pdbx_strand_id
1 'polypeptide(L)'
;MDLVIVALLVVYAVASIVTLWQSPYLLALLLLPAPLVLVLRLGRSGLALAVTGAVLGPVTEIACVGGGLWTYNETGGLPFVPPWLIVIWACFPTALWLIVRSILGSIPAPNPGTLPLALLGIVIEVMLFVALSRSTPLVIASGLVLATAILFARPEKSTVILMAGGAVLGPVCEALPVAVGAWSYAAPQILGMPVWLPLAYALFAALVAHASLALSAIESDIPERHL
;
A
#
# COMPACT_ATOMS: atom_id res chain seq x y z
N MET A 1 3.03 -14.12 -16.39
CA MET A 1 1.62 -14.39 -16.01
C MET A 1 1.22 -13.55 -14.79
N ASP A 2 2.07 -13.42 -13.77
CA ASP A 2 1.77 -12.64 -12.55
C ASP A 2 1.39 -11.17 -12.81
N LEU A 3 2.13 -10.43 -13.67
CA LEU A 3 1.78 -9.05 -14.03
C LEU A 3 0.37 -8.91 -14.62
N VAL A 4 -0.05 -9.86 -15.46
CA VAL A 4 -1.40 -9.86 -16.05
C VAL A 4 -2.46 -10.03 -14.96
N ILE A 5 -2.19 -10.88 -13.98
CA ILE A 5 -3.10 -11.11 -12.86
C ILE A 5 -3.21 -9.86 -11.99
N VAL A 6 -2.07 -9.23 -11.67
CA VAL A 6 -2.06 -7.96 -10.95
C VAL A 6 -2.88 -6.92 -11.71
N ALA A 7 -2.67 -6.76 -13.01
CA ALA A 7 -3.44 -5.82 -13.83
C ALA A 7 -4.95 -6.12 -13.83
N LEU A 8 -5.34 -7.38 -13.99
CA LEU A 8 -6.75 -7.79 -13.93
C LEU A 8 -7.38 -7.52 -12.56
N LEU A 9 -6.65 -7.78 -11.48
CA LEU A 9 -7.13 -7.52 -10.12
C LEU A 9 -7.22 -6.03 -9.82
N VAL A 10 -6.35 -5.19 -10.39
CA VAL A 10 -6.49 -3.73 -10.32
C VAL A 10 -7.78 -3.28 -11.00
N VAL A 11 -8.01 -3.72 -12.25
CA VAL A 11 -9.25 -3.39 -12.98
C VAL A 11 -10.47 -3.84 -12.20
N TYR A 12 -10.43 -5.07 -11.66
CA TYR A 12 -11.49 -5.63 -10.83
C TYR A 12 -11.76 -4.78 -9.57
N ALA A 13 -10.70 -4.44 -8.83
CA ALA A 13 -10.82 -3.67 -7.60
C ALA A 13 -11.34 -2.25 -7.87
N VAL A 14 -10.79 -1.56 -8.86
CA VAL A 14 -11.21 -0.21 -9.25
C VAL A 14 -12.66 -0.22 -9.71
N ALA A 15 -13.07 -1.15 -10.57
CA ALA A 15 -14.45 -1.27 -11.02
C ALA A 15 -15.41 -1.56 -9.86
N SER A 16 -15.02 -2.42 -8.92
CA SER A 16 -15.81 -2.72 -7.73
C SER A 16 -15.99 -1.48 -6.85
N ILE A 17 -14.92 -0.72 -6.60
CA ILE A 17 -14.99 0.51 -5.80
C ILE A 17 -15.87 1.54 -6.49
N VAL A 18 -15.66 1.80 -7.77
CA VAL A 18 -16.44 2.77 -8.55
C VAL A 18 -17.94 2.47 -8.52
N THR A 19 -18.32 1.19 -8.50
CA THR A 19 -19.71 0.77 -8.53
C THR A 19 -20.36 0.67 -7.15
N LEU A 20 -19.61 0.35 -6.10
CA LEU A 20 -20.17 -0.06 -4.80
C LEU A 20 -19.60 0.69 -3.59
N TRP A 21 -18.87 1.80 -3.76
CA TRP A 21 -18.31 2.56 -2.64
C TRP A 21 -19.39 3.05 -1.64
N GLN A 22 -20.62 3.29 -2.11
CA GLN A 22 -21.77 3.65 -1.27
C GLN A 22 -22.33 2.48 -0.44
N SER A 23 -21.88 1.25 -0.69
CA SER A 23 -22.26 0.03 0.03
C SER A 23 -21.00 -0.65 0.60
N PRO A 24 -20.34 -0.03 1.60
CA PRO A 24 -18.96 -0.32 1.93
C PRO A 24 -18.71 -1.75 2.42
N TYR A 25 -19.67 -2.35 3.15
CA TYR A 25 -19.58 -3.74 3.58
C TYR A 25 -19.74 -4.74 2.43
N LEU A 26 -20.66 -4.48 1.50
CA LEU A 26 -20.82 -5.30 0.30
C LEU A 26 -19.58 -5.23 -0.58
N LEU A 27 -19.02 -4.03 -0.75
CA LEU A 27 -17.77 -3.82 -1.46
C LEU A 27 -16.61 -4.58 -0.79
N ALA A 28 -16.50 -4.55 0.54
CA ALA A 28 -15.48 -5.30 1.27
C ALA A 28 -15.56 -6.81 0.97
N LEU A 29 -16.78 -7.38 1.03
CA LEU A 29 -17.02 -8.79 0.69
C LEU A 29 -16.67 -9.09 -0.77
N LEU A 30 -17.07 -8.22 -1.69
CA LEU A 30 -16.78 -8.39 -3.12
C LEU A 30 -15.27 -8.35 -3.40
N LEU A 31 -14.49 -7.58 -2.65
CA LEU A 31 -13.05 -7.47 -2.88
C LEU A 31 -12.24 -8.65 -2.34
N LEU A 32 -12.79 -9.50 -1.45
CA LEU A 32 -12.07 -10.63 -0.82
C LEU A 32 -11.39 -11.61 -1.78
N PRO A 33 -11.92 -11.91 -2.99
CA PRO A 33 -11.23 -12.78 -3.94
C PRO A 33 -9.87 -12.22 -4.39
N ALA A 34 -9.68 -10.90 -4.44
CA ALA A 34 -8.44 -10.30 -4.91
C ALA A 34 -7.22 -10.64 -4.04
N PRO A 35 -7.21 -10.38 -2.71
CA PRO A 35 -6.09 -10.78 -1.87
C PRO A 35 -5.95 -12.30 -1.81
N LEU A 36 -7.04 -13.08 -1.89
CA LEU A 36 -6.95 -14.54 -1.92
C LEU A 36 -6.17 -15.04 -3.15
N VAL A 37 -6.47 -14.52 -4.34
CA VAL A 37 -5.73 -14.88 -5.57
C VAL A 37 -4.24 -14.52 -5.44
N LEU A 38 -3.93 -13.35 -4.88
CA LEU A 38 -2.55 -12.90 -4.69
C LEU A 38 -1.80 -13.78 -3.67
N VAL A 39 -2.43 -14.12 -2.55
CA VAL A 39 -1.89 -15.04 -1.53
C VAL A 39 -1.58 -16.40 -2.14
N LEU A 40 -2.53 -16.99 -2.88
CA LEU A 40 -2.34 -18.27 -3.55
C LEU A 40 -1.20 -18.25 -4.56
N ARG A 41 -0.98 -17.12 -5.24
CA ARG A 41 0.14 -16.94 -6.18
C ARG A 41 1.50 -16.82 -5.50
N LEU A 42 1.54 -16.30 -4.27
CA LEU A 42 2.77 -16.13 -3.50
C LEU A 42 3.12 -17.37 -2.67
N GLY A 43 2.16 -18.28 -2.44
CA GLY A 43 2.39 -19.49 -1.66
C GLY A 43 2.57 -19.17 -0.18
N ARG A 44 3.57 -19.81 0.47
CA ARG A 44 3.76 -19.76 1.93
C ARG A 44 3.86 -18.35 2.51
N SER A 45 4.56 -17.43 1.84
CA SER A 45 4.71 -16.05 2.32
C SER A 45 3.49 -15.16 2.04
N GLY A 46 2.54 -15.62 1.21
CA GLY A 46 1.41 -14.80 0.76
C GLY A 46 0.56 -14.26 1.90
N LEU A 47 0.27 -15.09 2.90
CA LEU A 47 -0.60 -14.72 4.02
C LEU A 47 0.04 -13.63 4.89
N ALA A 48 1.29 -13.81 5.33
CA ALA A 48 2.01 -12.77 6.09
C ALA A 48 2.07 -11.45 5.33
N LEU A 49 2.29 -11.49 4.02
CA LEU A 49 2.30 -10.29 3.18
C LEU A 49 0.93 -9.60 3.21
N ALA A 50 -0.14 -10.35 2.99
CA ALA A 50 -1.51 -9.83 2.99
C ALA A 50 -1.92 -9.26 4.35
N VAL A 51 -1.64 -9.97 5.44
CA VAL A 51 -1.95 -9.53 6.80
C VAL A 51 -1.19 -8.25 7.13
N THR A 52 0.08 -8.15 6.76
CA THR A 52 0.86 -6.93 6.99
C THR A 52 0.22 -5.74 6.30
N GLY A 53 -0.20 -5.90 5.04
CA GLY A 53 -0.92 -4.86 4.30
C GLY A 53 -2.26 -4.50 4.95
N ALA A 54 -3.06 -5.50 5.31
CA ALA A 54 -4.36 -5.35 5.96
C ALA A 54 -4.30 -4.63 7.31
N VAL A 55 -3.12 -4.60 7.96
CA VAL A 55 -2.90 -3.89 9.23
C VAL A 55 -2.24 -2.54 9.00
N LEU A 56 -1.06 -2.51 8.37
CA LEU A 56 -0.28 -1.28 8.23
C LEU A 56 -0.98 -0.26 7.31
N GLY A 57 -1.63 -0.72 6.24
CA GLY A 57 -2.37 0.16 5.32
C GLY A 57 -3.46 0.95 6.05
N PRO A 58 -4.46 0.28 6.67
CA PRO A 58 -5.51 0.98 7.41
C PRO A 58 -5.01 1.84 8.57
N VAL A 59 -3.94 1.44 9.27
CA VAL A 59 -3.34 2.28 10.32
C VAL A 59 -2.77 3.59 9.74
N THR A 60 -2.04 3.49 8.62
CA THR A 60 -1.51 4.65 7.89
C THR A 60 -2.64 5.53 7.36
N GLU A 61 -3.69 4.94 6.79
CA GLU A 61 -4.89 5.66 6.33
C GLU A 61 -5.58 6.42 7.46
N ILE A 62 -5.79 5.79 8.62
CA ILE A 62 -6.41 6.43 9.79
C ILE A 62 -5.58 7.65 10.23
N ALA A 63 -4.25 7.53 10.24
CA ALA A 63 -3.39 8.63 10.60
C ALA A 63 -3.45 9.77 9.58
N CYS A 64 -3.50 9.47 8.28
CA CYS A 64 -3.61 10.44 7.21
C CYS A 64 -4.98 11.15 7.19
N VAL A 65 -6.08 10.42 7.42
CA VAL A 65 -7.43 10.98 7.57
C VAL A 65 -7.50 11.86 8.83
N GLY A 66 -6.98 11.38 9.97
CA GLY A 66 -6.90 12.16 11.20
C GLY A 66 -6.00 13.40 11.08
N GLY A 67 -4.97 13.33 10.23
CA GLY A 67 -4.10 14.45 9.86
C GLY A 67 -4.69 15.39 8.81
N GLY A 68 -5.88 15.10 8.27
CA GLY A 68 -6.59 15.95 7.32
C GLY A 68 -6.02 15.94 5.90
N LEU A 69 -5.34 14.87 5.47
CA LEU A 69 -4.84 14.76 4.09
C LEU A 69 -5.96 14.44 3.09
N TRP A 70 -6.90 13.58 3.48
CA TRP A 70 -8.08 13.21 2.72
C TRP A 70 -9.21 12.74 3.63
N THR A 71 -10.41 12.60 3.09
CA THR A 71 -11.60 12.09 3.79
C THR A 71 -12.39 11.12 2.90
N TYR A 72 -12.96 10.09 3.52
CA TYR A 72 -13.87 9.14 2.87
C TYR A 72 -15.32 9.62 2.97
N ASN A 73 -16.09 9.47 1.89
CA ASN A 73 -17.48 9.94 1.85
C ASN A 73 -18.47 8.95 2.47
N GLU A 74 -18.16 7.65 2.43
CA GLU A 74 -18.98 6.60 3.03
C GLU A 74 -18.07 5.58 3.72
N THR A 75 -18.17 5.50 5.05
CA THR A 75 -17.32 4.63 5.90
C THR A 75 -18.05 3.39 6.43
N GLY A 76 -19.35 3.27 6.20
CA GLY A 76 -20.19 2.23 6.76
C GLY A 76 -20.43 2.43 8.26
N GLY A 77 -20.29 3.65 8.77
CA GLY A 77 -20.38 3.94 10.20
C GLY A 77 -19.09 3.71 10.99
N LEU A 78 -17.98 3.36 10.33
CA LEU A 78 -16.65 3.35 10.94
C LEU A 78 -16.09 4.78 11.08
N PRO A 79 -15.26 5.06 12.10
CA PRO A 79 -14.90 6.43 12.45
C PRO A 79 -13.96 7.14 11.44
N PHE A 80 -13.13 6.39 10.70
CA PHE A 80 -12.08 6.99 9.86
C PHE A 80 -12.05 6.42 8.44
N VAL A 81 -12.07 5.10 8.32
CA VAL A 81 -11.86 4.40 7.05
C VAL A 81 -12.96 3.37 6.82
N PRO A 82 -13.39 3.16 5.57
CA PRO A 82 -14.35 2.11 5.24
C PRO A 82 -13.75 0.70 5.39
N PRO A 83 -14.56 -0.32 5.67
CA PRO A 83 -14.11 -1.71 5.86
C PRO A 83 -13.39 -2.30 4.64
N TRP A 84 -13.71 -1.86 3.42
CA TRP A 84 -13.09 -2.38 2.20
C TRP A 84 -11.62 -1.99 2.04
N LEU A 85 -11.14 -0.96 2.75
CA LEU A 85 -9.72 -0.62 2.76
C LEU A 85 -8.84 -1.73 3.33
N ILE A 86 -9.32 -2.46 4.35
CA ILE A 86 -8.58 -3.60 4.92
C ILE A 86 -8.28 -4.63 3.82
N VAL A 87 -9.25 -4.86 2.94
CA VAL A 87 -9.17 -5.86 1.86
C VAL A 87 -8.26 -5.38 0.71
N ILE A 88 -8.37 -4.11 0.32
CA ILE A 88 -7.48 -3.53 -0.71
C ILE A 88 -6.04 -3.47 -0.22
N TRP A 89 -5.82 -3.03 1.01
CA TRP A 89 -4.46 -2.95 1.54
C TRP A 89 -3.82 -4.32 1.73
N ALA A 90 -4.59 -5.39 1.93
CA ALA A 90 -4.07 -6.76 1.86
C ALA A 90 -3.51 -7.14 0.48
N CYS A 91 -4.04 -6.53 -0.59
CA CYS A 91 -3.55 -6.75 -1.95
C CYS A 91 -2.23 -6.02 -2.24
N PHE A 92 -1.93 -4.94 -1.52
CA PHE A 92 -0.89 -4.01 -1.95
C PHE A 92 0.53 -4.60 -1.85
N PRO A 93 1.05 -5.02 -0.69
CA PRO A 93 2.38 -5.64 -0.61
C PRO A 93 2.44 -6.97 -1.38
N THR A 94 1.33 -7.71 -1.47
CA THR A 94 1.30 -8.97 -2.22
C THR A 94 1.44 -8.73 -3.73
N ALA A 95 0.71 -7.76 -4.30
CA ALA A 95 0.85 -7.37 -5.70
C ALA A 95 2.25 -6.82 -6.01
N LEU A 96 2.81 -6.00 -5.13
CA LEU A 96 4.15 -5.44 -5.28
C LEU A 96 5.23 -6.53 -5.34
N TRP A 97 5.16 -7.54 -4.45
CA TRP A 97 6.12 -8.65 -4.49
C TRP A 97 5.93 -9.56 -5.71
N LEU A 98 4.72 -9.70 -6.25
CA LEU A 98 4.50 -10.37 -7.54
C LEU A 98 5.10 -9.58 -8.71
N ILE A 99 5.02 -8.25 -8.68
CA ILE A 99 5.69 -7.39 -9.67
C ILE A 99 7.21 -7.59 -9.60
N VAL A 100 7.79 -7.53 -8.39
CA VAL A 100 9.23 -7.79 -8.19
C VAL A 100 9.61 -9.17 -8.71
N ARG A 101 8.88 -10.22 -8.34
CA ARG A 101 9.12 -11.59 -8.82
C ARG A 101 9.04 -11.69 -10.35
N SER A 102 8.12 -10.97 -10.97
CA SER A 102 7.96 -10.97 -12.43
C SER A 102 9.15 -10.32 -13.15
N ILE A 103 9.77 -9.30 -12.54
CA ILE A 103 10.87 -8.53 -13.14
C ILE A 103 12.23 -9.16 -12.81
N LEU A 104 12.44 -9.61 -11.57
CA LEU A 104 13.71 -10.14 -11.09
C LEU A 104 13.79 -11.68 -11.13
N GLY A 105 12.68 -12.37 -11.37
CA GLY A 105 12.59 -13.84 -11.36
C GLY A 105 12.38 -14.44 -9.96
N SER A 106 12.72 -13.72 -8.89
CA SER A 106 12.53 -14.17 -7.51
C SER A 106 12.22 -13.01 -6.56
N ILE A 107 11.68 -13.35 -5.39
CA ILE A 107 11.54 -12.43 -4.26
C ILE A 107 12.85 -12.55 -3.45
N PRO A 108 13.52 -11.44 -3.10
CA PRO A 108 14.72 -11.46 -2.28
C PRO A 108 14.48 -12.08 -0.91
N ALA A 109 15.55 -12.55 -0.27
CA ALA A 109 15.48 -12.96 1.11
C ALA A 109 15.31 -11.75 2.04
N PRO A 110 14.60 -11.90 3.17
CA PRO A 110 14.48 -10.87 4.20
C PRO A 110 15.84 -10.59 4.86
N ASN A 111 16.15 -9.31 5.09
CA ASN A 111 17.37 -8.89 5.76
C ASN A 111 17.11 -8.57 7.26
N PRO A 112 18.04 -8.89 8.18
CA PRO A 112 17.94 -8.46 9.58
C PRO A 112 17.80 -6.94 9.70
N GLY A 113 16.99 -6.47 10.66
CA GLY A 113 16.76 -5.03 10.87
C GLY A 113 15.84 -4.35 9.85
N THR A 114 15.33 -5.08 8.84
CA THR A 114 14.38 -4.54 7.86
C THR A 114 13.10 -4.03 8.51
N LEU A 115 12.53 -4.81 9.43
CA LEU A 115 11.25 -4.50 10.05
C LEU A 115 11.27 -3.17 10.82
N PRO A 116 12.18 -2.92 11.79
CA PRO A 116 12.19 -1.66 12.52
C PRO A 116 12.48 -0.46 11.60
N LEU A 117 13.35 -0.61 10.59
CA LEU A 117 13.62 0.44 9.61
C LEU A 117 12.36 0.79 8.80
N ALA A 118 11.64 -0.23 8.32
CA ALA A 118 10.43 -0.05 7.54
C ALA A 118 9.31 0.61 8.35
N LEU A 119 9.08 0.15 9.58
CA LEU A 119 8.07 0.72 10.46
C LEU A 119 8.40 2.18 10.83
N LEU A 120 9.65 2.48 11.16
CA LEU A 120 10.10 3.84 11.42
C LEU A 120 9.93 4.73 10.18
N GLY A 121 10.27 4.21 9.00
CA GLY A 121 10.07 4.91 7.73
C GLY A 121 8.61 5.28 7.49
N ILE A 122 7.66 4.36 7.75
CA ILE A 122 6.22 4.62 7.61
C ILE A 122 5.78 5.73 8.57
N VAL A 123 6.25 5.69 9.82
CA VAL A 123 5.94 6.75 10.80
C VAL A 123 6.47 8.11 10.33
N ILE A 124 7.73 8.16 9.91
CA ILE A 124 8.36 9.39 9.41
C ILE A 124 7.62 9.90 8.17
N GLU A 125 7.29 9.02 7.23
CA GLU A 125 6.51 9.36 6.05
C GLU A 125 5.19 10.03 6.42
N VAL A 126 4.35 9.38 7.23
CA VAL A 126 3.08 9.95 7.68
C VAL A 126 3.27 11.30 8.35
N MET A 127 4.25 11.42 9.25
CA MET A 127 4.54 12.68 9.93
C MET A 127 4.91 13.80 8.95
N LEU A 128 5.80 13.53 7.98
CA LEU A 128 6.23 14.52 6.99
C LEU A 128 5.06 14.97 6.11
N PHE A 129 4.27 14.03 5.60
CA PHE A 129 3.16 14.34 4.71
C PHE A 129 2.05 15.10 5.43
N VAL A 130 1.69 14.70 6.65
CA VAL A 130 0.70 15.41 7.48
C VAL A 130 1.18 16.81 7.85
N ALA A 131 2.39 16.93 8.43
CA ALA A 131 2.89 18.19 8.95
C ALA A 131 3.18 19.24 7.86
N LEU A 132 3.59 18.80 6.67
CA LEU A 132 3.99 19.67 5.56
C LEU A 132 2.94 19.76 4.46
N SER A 133 1.76 19.16 4.65
CA SER A 133 0.65 19.11 3.66
C SER A 133 0.23 20.47 3.11
N ARG A 134 0.40 21.54 3.90
CA ARG A 134 0.06 22.92 3.50
C ARG A 134 1.04 23.54 2.50
N SER A 135 2.21 22.91 2.27
CA SER A 135 3.23 23.40 1.36
C SER A 135 3.70 22.28 0.42
N THR A 136 3.14 22.27 -0.79
CA THR A 136 3.47 21.29 -1.83
C THR A 136 4.99 21.17 -2.10
N PRO A 137 5.77 22.27 -2.21
CA PRO A 137 7.21 22.15 -2.40
C PRO A 137 7.92 21.46 -1.22
N LEU A 138 7.52 21.74 0.03
CA LEU A 138 8.17 21.17 1.22
C LEU A 138 7.85 19.68 1.40
N VAL A 139 6.61 19.26 1.15
CA VAL A 139 6.25 17.83 1.23
C VAL A 139 6.96 17.02 0.14
N ILE A 140 7.10 17.56 -1.08
CA ILE A 140 7.88 16.90 -2.14
C ILE A 140 9.35 16.83 -1.75
N ALA A 141 9.96 17.95 -1.32
CA ALA A 141 11.36 17.99 -0.94
C ALA A 141 11.68 17.00 0.20
N SER A 142 10.87 16.97 1.25
CA SER A 142 11.03 16.03 2.37
C SER A 142 10.81 14.57 1.95
N GLY A 143 9.81 14.30 1.10
CA GLY A 143 9.60 12.97 0.51
C GLY A 143 10.79 12.50 -0.33
N LEU A 144 11.42 13.40 -1.10
CA LEU A 144 12.62 13.08 -1.89
C LEU A 144 13.83 12.80 -1.00
N VAL A 145 13.98 13.52 0.11
CA VAL A 145 15.01 13.23 1.12
C VAL A 145 14.78 11.86 1.74
N LEU A 146 13.55 11.52 2.12
CA LEU A 146 13.21 10.21 2.65
C LEU A 146 13.44 9.10 1.61
N ALA A 147 13.05 9.32 0.35
CA ALA A 147 13.31 8.40 -0.76
C ALA A 147 14.81 8.12 -0.90
N THR A 148 15.61 9.18 -0.87
CA THR A 148 17.07 9.08 -0.91
C THR A 148 17.61 8.27 0.26
N ALA A 149 17.14 8.54 1.48
CA ALA A 149 17.53 7.78 2.67
C ALA A 149 17.17 6.29 2.56
N ILE A 150 15.97 5.96 2.08
CA ILE A 150 15.54 4.58 1.83
C ILE A 150 16.44 3.89 0.81
N LEU A 151 16.76 4.56 -0.30
CA LEU A 151 17.62 4.01 -1.35
C LEU A 151 19.06 3.80 -0.88
N PHE A 152 19.60 4.68 -0.03
CA PHE A 152 20.91 4.48 0.59
C PHE A 152 20.90 3.35 1.63
N ALA A 153 19.85 3.26 2.44
CA ALA A 153 19.72 2.19 3.43
C ALA A 153 19.46 0.83 2.77
N ARG A 154 18.78 0.80 1.62
CA ARG A 154 18.36 -0.39 0.87
C ARG A 154 18.67 -0.25 -0.62
N PRO A 155 19.95 -0.33 -1.03
CA PRO A 155 20.39 -0.16 -2.42
C PRO A 155 20.13 -1.43 -3.26
N GLU A 156 18.94 -2.01 -3.11
CA GLU A 156 18.51 -3.23 -3.79
C GLU A 156 17.65 -2.87 -5.00
N LYS A 157 17.77 -3.63 -6.10
CA LYS A 157 16.91 -3.47 -7.29
C LYS A 157 15.43 -3.63 -6.94
N SER A 158 15.11 -4.51 -5.99
CA SER A 158 13.76 -4.71 -5.46
C SER A 158 13.19 -3.41 -4.90
N THR A 159 13.95 -2.66 -4.09
CA THR A 159 13.51 -1.38 -3.52
C THR A 159 13.08 -0.40 -4.62
N VAL A 160 13.91 -0.23 -5.67
CA VAL A 160 13.58 0.66 -6.79
C VAL A 160 12.32 0.20 -7.52
N ILE A 161 12.17 -1.11 -7.74
CA ILE A 161 10.98 -1.68 -8.39
C ILE A 161 9.73 -1.49 -7.53
N LEU A 162 9.83 -1.67 -6.21
CA LEU A 162 8.73 -1.43 -5.27
C LEU A 162 8.30 0.03 -5.29
N MET A 163 9.26 0.96 -5.25
CA MET A 163 8.98 2.39 -5.33
C MET A 163 8.31 2.76 -6.66
N ALA A 164 8.85 2.29 -7.78
CA ALA A 164 8.25 2.53 -9.10
C ALA A 164 6.86 1.90 -9.21
N GLY A 165 6.70 0.67 -8.71
CA GLY A 165 5.44 -0.05 -8.67
C GLY A 165 4.39 0.70 -7.87
N GLY A 166 4.72 1.18 -6.67
CA GLY A 166 3.85 2.02 -5.84
C GLY A 166 3.46 3.31 -6.53
N ALA A 167 4.45 4.06 -7.02
CA ALA A 167 4.26 5.35 -7.68
C ALA A 167 3.27 5.31 -8.86
N VAL A 168 3.14 4.15 -9.52
CA VAL A 168 2.19 3.93 -10.61
C VAL A 168 0.89 3.31 -10.08
N LEU A 169 0.99 2.21 -9.35
CA LEU A 169 -0.16 1.41 -8.93
C LEU A 169 -1.12 2.21 -8.04
N GLY A 170 -0.60 2.97 -7.09
CA GLY A 170 -1.41 3.79 -6.19
C GLY A 170 -2.27 4.79 -6.95
N PRO A 171 -1.69 5.78 -7.65
CA PRO A 171 -2.46 6.77 -8.41
C PRO A 171 -3.40 6.16 -9.47
N VAL A 172 -3.02 5.05 -10.11
CA VAL A 172 -3.91 4.33 -11.05
C VAL A 172 -5.13 3.76 -10.35
N CYS A 173 -4.95 3.15 -9.17
CA CYS A 173 -6.06 2.63 -8.36
C CYS A 173 -6.95 3.75 -7.79
N GLU A 174 -6.42 4.95 -7.62
CA GLU A 174 -7.14 6.08 -7.02
C GLU A 174 -7.92 6.94 -8.01
N ALA A 175 -7.43 7.10 -9.23
CA ALA A 175 -7.94 8.12 -10.16
C ALA A 175 -9.46 8.05 -10.39
N LEU A 176 -9.99 6.85 -10.66
CA LEU A 176 -11.43 6.67 -10.90
C LEU A 176 -12.26 6.74 -9.61
N PRO A 177 -11.90 6.05 -8.51
CA PRO A 177 -12.61 6.20 -7.24
C PRO A 177 -12.69 7.64 -6.72
N VAL A 178 -11.61 8.41 -6.83
CA VAL A 178 -11.61 9.85 -6.48
C VAL A 178 -12.55 10.62 -7.40
N ALA A 179 -12.52 10.36 -8.71
CA ALA A 179 -13.37 11.04 -9.68
C ALA A 179 -14.87 10.80 -9.44
N VAL A 180 -15.26 9.61 -8.93
CA VAL A 180 -16.66 9.31 -8.57
C VAL A 180 -17.02 9.65 -7.13
N GLY A 181 -16.09 10.25 -6.38
CA GLY A 181 -16.32 10.74 -5.03
C GLY A 181 -16.34 9.66 -3.95
N ALA A 182 -15.58 8.57 -4.09
CA ALA A 182 -15.41 7.62 -3.00
C ALA A 182 -14.65 8.25 -1.81
N TRP A 183 -13.66 9.09 -2.10
CA TRP A 183 -12.95 9.96 -1.16
C TRP A 183 -12.49 11.23 -1.85
N SER A 184 -12.03 12.21 -1.07
CA SER A 184 -11.51 13.48 -1.58
C SER A 184 -10.28 13.94 -0.81
N TYR A 185 -9.35 14.57 -1.54
CA TYR A 185 -8.13 15.13 -0.98
C TYR A 185 -8.33 16.58 -0.52
N ALA A 186 -7.63 16.99 0.54
CA ALA A 186 -7.72 18.35 1.06
C ALA A 186 -7.10 19.42 0.14
N ALA A 187 -6.09 19.05 -0.65
CA ALA A 187 -5.40 19.95 -1.58
C ALA A 187 -5.15 19.27 -2.93
N PRO A 188 -6.19 19.01 -3.74
CA PRO A 188 -6.06 18.34 -5.02
C PRO A 188 -5.41 19.26 -6.07
N GLN A 189 -4.59 18.70 -6.96
CA GLN A 189 -4.01 19.43 -8.10
C GLN A 189 -4.19 18.74 -9.45
N ILE A 190 -4.04 17.41 -9.53
CA ILE A 190 -4.12 16.65 -10.77
C ILE A 190 -5.09 15.48 -10.62
N LEU A 191 -6.10 15.39 -11.49
CA LEU A 191 -7.12 14.32 -11.46
C LEU A 191 -7.81 14.14 -10.09
N GLY A 192 -7.99 15.24 -9.34
CA GLY A 192 -8.57 15.19 -7.98
C GLY A 192 -7.58 14.73 -6.89
N MET A 193 -6.32 14.47 -7.24
CA MET A 193 -5.27 13.99 -6.34
C MET A 193 -4.16 15.03 -6.17
N PRO A 194 -3.41 14.99 -5.07
CA PRO A 194 -2.28 15.86 -4.89
C PRO A 194 -1.09 15.41 -5.75
N VAL A 195 -0.31 16.35 -6.27
CA VAL A 195 0.85 16.05 -7.15
C VAL A 195 1.97 15.27 -6.43
N TRP A 196 1.99 15.33 -5.08
CA TRP A 196 2.91 14.54 -4.27
C TRP A 196 2.48 13.09 -4.05
N LEU A 197 1.25 12.72 -4.43
CA LEU A 197 0.68 11.38 -4.17
C LEU A 197 1.51 10.23 -4.76
N PRO A 198 2.02 10.32 -6.01
CA PRO A 198 2.88 9.27 -6.55
C PRO A 198 4.15 9.04 -5.69
N LEU A 199 4.71 10.10 -5.11
CA LEU A 199 5.88 9.99 -4.25
C LEU A 199 5.53 9.34 -2.90
N ALA A 200 4.39 9.69 -2.30
CA ALA A 200 3.88 9.01 -1.10
C ALA A 200 3.74 7.51 -1.36
N TYR A 201 3.03 7.12 -2.42
CA TYR A 201 2.91 5.71 -2.76
C TYR A 201 4.24 5.03 -3.05
N ALA A 202 5.22 5.71 -3.65
CA ALA A 202 6.55 5.15 -3.87
C ALA A 202 7.24 4.78 -2.55
N LEU A 203 7.20 5.70 -1.58
CA LEU A 203 7.78 5.54 -0.26
C LEU A 203 7.07 4.42 0.50
N PHE A 204 5.75 4.54 0.64
CA PHE A 204 4.95 3.56 1.37
C PHE A 204 5.05 2.16 0.77
N ALA A 205 5.02 2.03 -0.56
CA ALA A 205 5.16 0.74 -1.24
C ALA A 205 6.47 0.03 -0.88
N ALA A 206 7.59 0.73 -0.90
CA ALA A 206 8.87 0.14 -0.51
C ALA A 206 8.85 -0.26 0.98
N LEU A 207 8.39 0.63 1.85
CA LEU A 207 8.40 0.40 3.29
C LEU A 207 7.46 -0.74 3.71
N VAL A 208 6.19 -0.73 3.27
CA VAL A 208 5.21 -1.76 3.62
C VAL A 208 5.60 -3.13 3.06
N ALA A 209 6.14 -3.18 1.83
CA ALA A 209 6.60 -4.44 1.24
C ALA A 209 7.82 -5.01 1.98
N HIS A 210 8.77 -4.16 2.37
CA HIS A 210 9.92 -4.58 3.18
C HIS A 210 9.50 -5.04 4.57
N ALA A 211 8.57 -4.33 5.24
CA ALA A 211 7.99 -4.76 6.51
C ALA A 211 7.31 -6.13 6.37
N SER A 212 6.54 -6.33 5.31
CA SER A 212 5.79 -7.56 5.08
C SER A 212 6.70 -8.76 4.81
N LEU A 213 7.76 -8.56 4.03
CA LEU A 213 8.75 -9.61 3.77
C LEU A 213 9.49 -10.00 5.06
N ALA A 214 9.86 -9.02 5.89
CA ALA A 214 10.51 -9.27 7.17
C ALA A 214 9.61 -10.06 8.13
N LEU A 215 8.31 -9.76 8.19
CA LEU A 215 7.35 -10.50 9.01
C LEU A 215 7.12 -11.93 8.51
N SER A 216 7.12 -12.15 7.20
CA SER A 216 7.00 -13.51 6.63
C SER A 216 8.17 -14.42 7.01
N ALA A 217 9.36 -13.85 7.27
CA ALA A 217 10.53 -14.57 7.73
C ALA A 217 10.36 -15.10 9.16
N ILE A 218 9.80 -14.25 10.03
CA ILE A 218 9.58 -14.58 11.44
C ILE A 218 8.59 -15.73 11.55
N GLU A 219 7.54 -15.75 10.73
CA GLU A 219 6.58 -16.85 10.67
C GLU A 219 7.26 -18.18 10.27
N SER A 220 8.16 -18.15 9.29
CA SER A 220 8.87 -19.36 8.84
C SER A 220 9.90 -19.92 9.83
N ASP A 221 10.36 -19.10 10.79
CA ASP A 221 11.31 -19.49 11.83
C ASP A 221 10.63 -20.06 13.09
N ILE A 222 9.29 -20.03 13.18
CA ILE A 222 8.55 -20.70 14.27
C ILE A 222 8.63 -22.21 13.99
N PRO A 223 9.34 -23.01 14.82
CA PRO A 223 9.45 -24.44 14.59
C PRO A 223 8.05 -25.08 14.67
N GLU A 224 7.79 -26.09 13.84
CA GLU A 224 6.71 -27.08 14.03
C GLU A 224 6.92 -27.89 15.34
N ARG A 225 7.00 -27.21 16.48
CA ARG A 225 6.77 -27.82 17.79
C ARG A 225 5.29 -27.62 18.04
N HIS A 226 4.58 -28.70 18.27
CA HIS A 226 3.12 -28.81 18.49
C HIS A 226 2.28 -29.21 17.26
N LEU A 227 2.67 -30.31 16.61
CA LEU A 227 1.70 -31.32 16.15
C LEU A 227 2.13 -32.69 16.69
#